data_AF-A0A521T900-F1
#
_entry.id   AF-A0A521T900-F1
#
_cell.length_a   1.000
_cell.length_b   1.000
_cell.length_c   1.000
_cell.angle_alpha   90.00
_cell.angle_beta   90.00
_cell.angle_gamma   90.00
#
_symmetry.space_group_name_H-M   'P 1'
#
loop_
_entity.id
_entity.type
_entity.pdbx_description
1 polymer ?
#
loop_
_entity_poly.entity_id
_entity_poly.type
_entity_poly.pdbx_seq_one_letter_code
_entity_poly.pdbx_strand_id
1 'polypeptide(L)' 'MKIGLFGFLFVMWALIIAGGGILVAILGPFSISGYGDLDLLFTSILKAIIAIILVVIWVLVLSKLKNWIFKKEIKS' A
#
# COMPACT_ATOMS: atom_id res chain seq x y z
N MET A 1 -15.95 -21.02 -4.32
CA MET A 1 -15.53 -20.30 -5.52
C MET A 1 -15.97 -18.83 -5.60
N LYS A 2 -17.27 -18.47 -5.59
CA LYS A 2 -17.67 -17.06 -5.79
C LYS A 2 -17.33 -16.16 -4.59
N ILE A 3 -17.59 -16.61 -3.37
CA ILE A 3 -17.45 -15.77 -2.16
C ILE A 3 -15.98 -15.41 -1.85
N GLY A 4 -15.03 -16.32 -2.11
CA GLY A 4 -13.60 -16.07 -1.89
C GLY A 4 -13.01 -15.04 -2.86
N LEU A 5 -13.43 -15.07 -4.13
CA LEU A 5 -13.03 -14.08 -5.13
C LEU A 5 -13.58 -12.69 -4.83
N PHE A 6 -14.86 -12.58 -4.44
CA PHE A 6 -15.45 -11.30 -4.05
C PHE A 6 -14.79 -10.72 -2.80
N GLY A 7 -14.46 -11.56 -1.80
CA GLY A 7 -13.70 -11.14 -0.62
C GLY A 7 -12.30 -10.65 -0.96
N PHE A 8 -11.59 -11.34 -1.87
CA PHE A 8 -10.28 -10.90 -2.35
C PHE A 8 -10.35 -9.54 -3.06
N LEU A 9 -11.31 -9.35 -3.97
CA LEU A 9 -11.52 -8.08 -4.67
C LEU A 9 -11.85 -6.94 -3.71
N PHE A 10 -12.72 -7.18 -2.72
CA PHE A 10 -13.06 -6.18 -1.72
C PHE A 10 -11.84 -5.73 -0.93
N VAL A 11 -11.02 -6.67 -0.46
CA VAL A 11 -9.79 -6.37 0.28
C VAL A 11 -8.79 -5.61 -0.61
N MET A 12 -8.67 -5.97 -1.88
CA MET A 12 -7.80 -5.26 -2.82
C MET A 12 -8.20 -3.79 -2.98
N TRP A 13 -9.49 -3.52 -3.18
CA TRP A 13 -10.01 -2.16 -3.28
C TRP A 13 -9.86 -1.37 -1.98
N ALA A 14 -10.17 -2.00 -0.84
CA ALA A 14 -10.01 -1.39 0.47
C ALA A 14 -8.55 -1.03 0.77
N LEU A 15 -7.60 -1.88 0.36
CA LEU A 15 -6.19 -1.55 0.38
C LEU A 15 -5.96 -0.28 -0.46
N ILE A 16 -6.22 -0.30 -1.77
CA ILE A 16 -5.95 0.86 -2.67
C ILE A 16 -6.43 2.19 -2.09
N ILE A 17 -7.67 2.24 -1.57
CA ILE A 17 -8.23 3.45 -0.96
C ILE A 17 -7.47 3.84 0.32
N ALA A 18 -7.21 2.89 1.21
CA ALA A 18 -6.52 3.15 2.46
C ALA A 18 -5.11 3.72 2.23
N GLY A 19 -4.33 3.15 1.32
CA GLY A 19 -2.93 3.58 1.12
C GLY A 19 -2.81 4.79 0.22
N GLY A 20 -3.73 4.99 -0.72
CA GLY A 20 -3.85 6.29 -1.39
C GLY A 20 -4.15 7.41 -0.39
N GLY A 21 -5.09 7.17 0.53
CA GLY A 21 -5.43 8.10 1.61
C GLY A 21 -4.26 8.36 2.55
N ILE A 22 -3.57 7.30 3.00
CA ILE A 22 -2.38 7.41 3.87
C ILE A 22 -1.26 8.17 3.17
N LEU A 23 -0.99 7.89 1.89
CA LEU A 23 0.05 8.60 1.14
C LEU A 23 -0.26 10.09 1.04
N VAL A 24 -1.48 10.47 0.66
CA VAL A 24 -1.83 11.88 0.52
C VAL A 24 -1.85 12.61 1.86
N ALA A 25 -2.41 11.98 2.91
CA ALA A 25 -2.49 12.59 4.24
C ALA A 25 -1.12 12.78 4.90
N ILE A 26 -0.19 11.84 4.68
CA ILE A 26 1.15 11.90 5.27
C ILE A 26 2.10 12.68 4.37
N LEU A 27 2.26 12.30 3.09
CA LEU A 27 3.24 12.91 2.19
C LEU A 27 2.79 14.28 1.65
N GLY A 28 1.50 14.58 1.65
CA GLY A 28 0.97 15.87 1.21
C GLY A 28 1.55 17.05 2.00
N PRO A 29 1.33 17.12 3.32
CA PRO A 29 1.89 18.18 4.18
C PRO A 29 3.36 17.98 4.53
N PHE A 30 3.97 16.84 4.17
CA PHE A 30 5.37 16.57 4.50
C PHE A 30 6.31 17.42 3.64
N SER A 31 6.90 18.43 4.27
CA SER A 31 7.98 19.26 3.71
C SER A 31 9.10 19.36 4.73
N ILE A 32 10.32 19.00 4.32
CA ILE A 32 11.53 19.26 5.09
C ILE A 32 12.01 20.64 4.69
N SER A 33 12.19 21.50 5.68
CA SER A 33 12.73 22.86 5.52
C SER A 33 13.99 22.97 6.38
N GLY A 34 15.13 23.23 5.76
CA GLY A 34 16.40 23.39 6.50
C GLY A 34 17.68 23.18 5.69
N TYR A 35 17.57 22.75 4.43
CA TYR A 35 18.69 22.39 3.56
C TYR A 35 18.74 23.22 2.25
N GLY A 36 17.92 24.26 2.10
CA GLY A 36 17.95 25.17 0.95
C GLY A 36 17.46 24.49 -0.33
N ASP A 37 18.19 24.63 -1.45
CA ASP A 37 17.82 24.02 -2.74
C ASP A 37 17.71 22.48 -2.70
N LEU A 38 18.39 21.82 -1.76
CA LEU A 38 18.32 20.36 -1.63
C LEU A 38 17.06 19.88 -0.90
N ASP A 39 16.31 20.77 -0.25
CA ASP A 39 15.09 20.42 0.49
C ASP A 39 14.08 19.69 -0.39
N LEU A 40 13.92 20.14 -1.65
CA LEU A 40 13.01 19.53 -2.62
C LEU A 40 13.46 18.14 -3.07
N LEU A 41 14.78 17.92 -3.20
CA LEU A 41 15.33 16.62 -3.59
C LEU A 41 15.18 15.60 -2.45
N PHE A 42 15.56 15.96 -1.23
CA PHE A 42 15.45 15.06 -0.08
C PHE A 42 14.00 14.72 0.26
N THR A 43 13.10 15.71 0.23
CA THR A 43 11.66 15.44 0.41
C THR A 43 11.13 14.50 -0.66
N SER A 44 11.46 14.70 -1.93
CA SER A 44 10.99 13.83 -3.02
C SER A 44 11.52 12.40 -2.91
N ILE A 45 12.80 12.23 -2.57
CA ILE A 45 13.42 10.91 -2.38
C ILE A 45 12.75 10.16 -1.22
N LEU A 46 12.58 10.81 -0.07
CA LEU A 46 11.91 10.18 1.09
C LEU A 46 10.46 9.81 0.76
N LYS A 47 9.73 10.71 0.10
CA LYS A 47 8.37 10.45 -0.39
C LYS A 47 8.32 9.20 -1.27
N ALA A 48 9.25 9.08 -2.23
CA ALA A 48 9.34 7.92 -3.11
C ALA A 48 9.65 6.62 -2.35
N ILE A 49 10.61 6.65 -1.41
CA ILE A 49 10.97 5.47 -0.60
C ILE A 49 9.77 4.99 0.23
N ILE A 50 9.06 5.91 0.89
CA ILE A 50 7.88 5.58 1.70
C ILE A 50 6.78 4.97 0.81
N ALA A 51 6.56 5.53 -0.38
CA ALA A 51 5.59 4.99 -1.34
C ALA A 51 5.95 3.57 -1.79
N ILE A 52 7.22 3.29 -2.09
CA ILE A 52 7.69 1.96 -2.47
C ILE A 52 7.48 0.96 -1.33
N ILE A 53 7.84 1.32 -0.10
CA ILE A 53 7.66 0.46 1.08
C ILE A 53 6.17 0.11 1.25
N LEU A 54 5.28 1.08 1.08
CA LEU A 54 3.84 0.86 1.20
C LEU A 54 3.34 -0.15 0.14
N VAL A 55 3.78 -0.01 -1.11
CA VAL A 55 3.42 -0.94 -2.19
C VAL A 55 3.92 -2.35 -1.88
N VAL A 56 5.14 -2.49 -1.37
CA VAL A 56 5.69 -3.80 -0.96
C VAL A 56 4.83 -4.44 0.13
N ILE A 57 4.45 -3.69 1.16
CA ILE A 57 3.57 -4.18 2.24
C ILE A 57 2.25 -4.70 1.67
N TRP A 58 1.64 -3.97 0.72
CA TRP A 58 0.41 -4.41 0.08
C TRP A 58 0.53 -5.68 -0.73
N VAL A 59 1.59 -5.81 -1.53
CA VAL A 59 1.83 -7.03 -2.29
C VAL A 59 1.99 -8.22 -1.34
N LEU A 60 2.66 -8.05 -0.20
CA LEU A 60 2.79 -9.09 0.82
C LEU A 60 1.45 -9.45 1.46
N VAL A 61 0.63 -8.46 1.81
CA VAL A 61 -0.71 -8.69 2.37
C VAL A 61 -1.58 -9.43 1.36
N LEU A 62 -1.67 -8.96 0.11
CA LEU A 62 -2.46 -9.61 -0.95
C LEU A 62 -1.97 -11.03 -1.24
N SER A 63 -0.65 -11.25 -1.25
CA SER A 63 -0.06 -12.58 -1.48
C SER A 63 -0.45 -13.56 -0.36
N LYS A 64 -0.34 -13.15 0.91
CA LYS A 64 -0.78 -13.97 2.05
C LYS A 64 -2.27 -14.24 2.02
N LEU A 65 -3.08 -13.22 1.73
CA LEU A 65 -4.54 -13.31 1.72
C LEU A 65 -5.05 -14.21 0.59
N LYS A 66 -4.46 -14.09 -0.61
CA LYS A 66 -4.67 -15.02 -1.74
C LYS A 66 -4.38 -16.45 -1.31
N ASN A 67 -3.19 -16.70 -0.76
CA ASN A 67 -2.81 -18.05 -0.35
C ASN A 67 -3.76 -18.61 0.71
N TRP A 68 -4.24 -17.79 1.65
CA TRP A 68 -5.22 -18.18 2.66
C TRP A 68 -6.58 -18.57 2.07
N ILE A 69 -7.13 -17.73 1.19
CA ILE A 69 -8.43 -17.96 0.55
C ILE A 69 -8.39 -19.21 -0.33
N PHE A 70 -7.36 -19.34 -1.18
CA PHE A 70 -7.24 -20.48 -2.09
C PHE A 70 -6.94 -21.80 -1.36
N LYS A 71 -6.14 -21.79 -0.29
CA LYS A 71 -5.87 -23.00 0.49
C LYS A 71 -7.07 -23.45 1.31
N LYS A 72 -7.95 -22.52 1.73
CA LYS A 72 -9.23 -22.85 2.37
C LYS A 72 -10.23 -23.48 1.41
N GLU A 73 -10.27 -23.06 0.15
CA GLU A 73 -11.18 -23.66 -0.85
C GLU A 73 -10.77 -25.07 -1.29
N ILE A 74 -9.48 -25.44 -1.26
CA ILE A 74 -9.01 -26.79 -1.64
C ILE A 74 -9.26 -27.85 -0.55
N LYS A 75 -9.44 -27.44 0.71
CA LYS A 75 -9.61 -28.35 1.85
C LYS A 75 -11.08 -28.59 2.23
N SER A 76 -12.02 -27.98 1.52
CA SER A 76 -13.48 -28.19 1.65
C SER A 76 -13.98 -28.98 0.46
#